data_AF-A0A285KJG5-F1
#
_entry.id   AF-A0A285KJG5-F1
#
_cell.length_a   1.000
_cell.length_b   1.000
_cell.length_c   1.000
_cell.angle_alpha   90.00
_cell.angle_beta   90.00
_cell.angle_gamma   90.00
#
_symmetry.space_group_name_H-M   'P 1'
#
loop_
_entity.id
_entity.type
_entity.pdbx_description
1 polymer ?
#
loop_
_entity_poly.entity_id
_entity_poly.type
_entity_poly.pdbx_seq_one_letter_code
_entity_poly.pdbx_strand_id
1 'polypeptide(L)'
;MCYIILSGSVSVIRNSDKRVLVNISAPLILGLNIFGEDTIHIKLLSECQVGELPLETAMEIIRTRNLWEQMTYYMMSFSKKIWISSEMLSAGSSYDLIKYQLTELMKEPEDYRNNISADLYIKNKTNLSRSGIMRILAELKKGGYIVMLRGILLKINQLPPKF
;
A
#
# COMPACT_ATOMS: atom_id res chain seq x y z
N MET A 1 0.53 -20.85 -7.29
CA MET A 1 1.29 -20.16 -8.37
C MET A 1 2.07 -18.98 -7.77
N CYS A 2 3.19 -18.56 -8.38
CA CYS A 2 3.87 -17.29 -8.08
C CYS A 2 3.76 -16.32 -9.26
N TYR A 3 3.70 -15.02 -8.96
CA TYR A 3 3.65 -13.95 -9.95
C TYR A 3 4.84 -13.00 -9.76
N ILE A 4 5.58 -12.75 -10.82
CA ILE A 4 6.73 -11.85 -10.85
C ILE A 4 6.28 -10.58 -11.56
N ILE A 5 6.14 -9.49 -10.81
CA ILE A 5 5.80 -8.18 -11.38
C ILE A 5 7.10 -7.49 -11.79
N LEU A 6 7.36 -7.43 -13.09
CA LEU A 6 8.58 -6.87 -13.68
C LEU A 6 8.49 -5.35 -13.85
N SER A 7 7.31 -4.84 -14.15
CA SER A 7 7.01 -3.40 -14.26
C SER A 7 5.60 -3.08 -13.76
N GLY A 8 5.36 -1.81 -13.45
CA GLY A 8 4.07 -1.33 -12.96
C GLY A 8 3.90 -1.40 -11.45
N SER A 9 2.66 -1.33 -11.00
CA SER A 9 2.30 -1.29 -9.58
C SER A 9 1.01 -2.05 -9.28
N VAL A 10 0.95 -2.63 -8.10
CA VAL A 10 -0.14 -3.47 -7.64
C VAL A 10 -0.57 -3.10 -6.23
N SER A 11 -1.82 -3.38 -5.92
CA SER A 11 -2.39 -3.31 -4.59
C SER A 11 -2.67 -4.71 -4.10
N VAL A 12 -2.17 -5.04 -2.90
CA VAL A 12 -2.50 -6.26 -2.18
C VAL A 12 -3.66 -5.98 -1.24
N ILE A 13 -4.77 -6.70 -1.41
CA ILE A 13 -6.03 -6.40 -0.75
C ILE A 13 -6.47 -7.63 0.04
N ARG A 14 -6.82 -7.45 1.31
CA ARG A 14 -7.31 -8.53 2.17
C ARG A 14 -8.73 -8.93 1.77
N ASN A 15 -8.99 -10.23 1.67
CA ASN A 15 -10.29 -10.72 1.21
C ASN A 15 -11.43 -10.53 2.23
N SER A 16 -11.12 -10.64 3.53
CA SER A 16 -12.13 -10.61 4.62
C SER A 16 -12.88 -9.28 4.72
N ASP A 17 -12.20 -8.16 4.49
CA ASP A 17 -12.74 -6.80 4.67
C ASP A 17 -12.53 -5.88 3.45
N LYS A 18 -11.98 -6.43 2.35
CA LYS A 18 -11.66 -5.72 1.09
C LYS A 18 -10.70 -4.53 1.29
N ARG A 19 -9.92 -4.56 2.37
CA ARG A 19 -9.01 -3.49 2.72
C ARG A 19 -7.67 -3.62 2.00
N VAL A 20 -7.14 -2.50 1.53
CA VAL A 20 -5.79 -2.44 0.97
C VAL A 20 -4.78 -2.61 2.11
N LEU A 21 -3.97 -3.67 2.04
CA LEU A 21 -2.88 -3.92 2.97
C LEU A 21 -1.65 -3.10 2.58
N VAL A 22 -1.31 -3.10 1.29
CA VAL A 22 -0.12 -2.44 0.79
C VAL A 22 -0.22 -2.21 -0.71
N ASN A 23 0.33 -1.09 -1.18
CA ASN A 23 0.63 -0.87 -2.59
C ASN A 23 2.12 -1.08 -2.79
N ILE A 24 2.48 -1.79 -3.85
CA ILE A 24 3.87 -2.13 -4.14
C ILE A 24 4.12 -1.90 -5.61
N SER A 25 5.21 -1.19 -5.92
CA SER A 25 5.72 -1.05 -7.28
C SER A 25 6.73 -2.14 -7.59
N ALA A 26 6.82 -2.51 -8.86
CA ALA A 26 7.83 -3.41 -9.37
C ALA A 26 9.28 -2.93 -9.06
N PRO A 27 10.25 -3.85 -8.98
CA PRO A 27 10.11 -5.30 -9.11
C PRO A 27 9.60 -5.98 -7.81
N LEU A 28 8.69 -6.94 -7.92
CA LEU A 28 8.26 -7.76 -6.77
C LEU A 28 7.83 -9.18 -7.15
N ILE A 29 7.82 -10.10 -6.17
CA ILE A 29 7.35 -11.47 -6.34
C ILE A 29 6.20 -11.77 -5.36
N LEU A 30 5.04 -12.10 -5.89
CA LEU A 30 3.84 -12.46 -5.14
C LEU A 30 3.67 -13.99 -5.13
N GLY A 31 3.11 -14.53 -4.05
CA GLY A 31 2.90 -15.97 -3.86
C GLY A 31 4.05 -16.73 -3.21
N LEU A 32 5.20 -16.08 -2.98
CA LEU A 32 6.31 -16.65 -2.19
C LEU A 32 6.06 -16.59 -0.68
N ASN A 33 5.35 -15.55 -0.23
CA ASN A 33 4.84 -15.47 1.12
C ASN A 33 3.54 -16.26 1.15
N ILE A 34 3.45 -17.31 1.97
CA ILE A 34 2.32 -18.26 2.08
C ILE A 34 1.08 -17.54 2.65
N PHE A 35 0.53 -16.61 1.89
CA PHE A 35 -0.84 -16.16 2.01
C PHE A 35 -1.62 -17.15 1.16
N GLY A 36 -2.36 -18.07 1.78
CA GLY A 36 -3.24 -18.98 1.03
C GLY A 36 -4.09 -18.17 0.05
N GLU A 37 -4.38 -18.75 -1.11
CA GLU A 37 -5.07 -18.06 -2.22
C GLU A 37 -6.37 -17.36 -1.77
N ASP A 38 -6.99 -17.85 -0.69
CA ASP A 38 -8.22 -17.30 -0.11
C ASP A 38 -8.03 -16.04 0.75
N THR A 39 -6.81 -15.64 1.10
CA THR A 39 -6.57 -14.58 2.08
C THR A 39 -6.43 -13.18 1.46
N ILE A 40 -5.92 -13.09 0.24
CA ILE A 40 -5.65 -11.83 -0.46
C ILE A 40 -6.10 -11.87 -1.92
N HIS A 41 -6.42 -10.72 -2.49
CA HIS A 41 -6.52 -10.53 -3.93
C HIS A 41 -5.58 -9.41 -4.37
N ILE A 42 -5.08 -9.52 -5.60
CA ILE A 42 -4.14 -8.57 -6.19
C ILE A 42 -4.90 -7.75 -7.23
N LYS A 43 -4.78 -6.42 -7.15
CA LYS A 43 -5.33 -5.49 -8.12
C LYS A 43 -4.20 -4.72 -8.81
N LEU A 44 -4.20 -4.67 -10.13
CA LEU A 44 -3.27 -3.84 -10.90
C LEU A 44 -3.66 -2.36 -10.73
N LEU A 45 -2.68 -1.52 -10.44
CA LEU A 45 -2.84 -0.07 -10.29
C LEU A 45 -2.36 0.70 -11.53
N SER A 46 -1.50 0.07 -12.33
CA SER A 46 -1.02 0.56 -13.62
C SER A 46 -0.96 -0.58 -14.63
N GLU A 47 -0.58 -0.28 -15.87
CA GLU A 47 -0.11 -1.31 -16.78
C GLU A 47 1.08 -2.05 -16.15
N CYS A 48 1.04 -3.37 -16.15
CA CYS A 48 2.03 -4.22 -15.48
C CYS A 48 2.50 -5.31 -16.42
N GLN A 49 3.82 -5.56 -16.43
CA GLN A 49 4.39 -6.76 -17.01
C GLN A 49 4.51 -7.83 -15.93
N VAL A 50 3.83 -8.97 -16.13
CA VAL A 50 3.75 -10.05 -15.14
C VAL A 50 4.28 -11.33 -15.75
N GLY A 51 5.25 -11.95 -15.07
CA GLY A 51 5.67 -13.32 -15.30
C GLY A 51 4.95 -14.27 -14.35
N GLU A 52 4.65 -15.48 -14.80
CA GLU A 52 4.06 -16.53 -13.98
C GLU A 52 5.06 -17.67 -13.80
N LEU A 53 5.12 -18.21 -12.58
CA LEU A 53 6.04 -19.30 -12.24
C LEU A 53 5.38 -20.24 -11.24
N PRO A 54 5.33 -21.56 -11.49
CA PRO A 54 4.89 -22.51 -10.48
C PRO A 54 5.70 -22.37 -9.20
N LEU A 55 5.05 -22.47 -8.04
CA LEU A 55 5.72 -22.26 -6.75
C LEU A 55 6.85 -23.28 -6.57
N GLU A 56 6.61 -24.52 -6.98
CA GLU A 56 7.57 -25.62 -6.95
C GLU A 56 8.82 -25.28 -7.77
N THR A 57 8.64 -24.70 -8.96
CA THR A 57 9.75 -24.25 -9.80
C THR A 57 10.49 -23.07 -9.17
N ALA A 58 9.77 -22.11 -8.57
CA ALA A 58 10.38 -20.99 -7.86
C ALA A 58 11.26 -21.48 -6.70
N MET A 59 10.75 -22.43 -5.91
CA MET A 59 11.46 -23.03 -4.78
C MET A 59 12.68 -23.86 -5.22
N GLU A 60 12.59 -24.58 -6.35
CA GLU A 60 13.73 -25.27 -6.97
C GLU A 60 14.84 -24.28 -7.35
N ILE A 61 14.49 -23.17 -7.98
CA ILE A 61 15.46 -22.11 -8.35
C ILE A 61 16.11 -21.52 -7.09
N ILE A 62 15.31 -21.20 -6.07
CA ILE A 62 15.82 -20.65 -4.80
C ILE A 62 16.83 -21.61 -4.17
N ARG A 63 16.51 -22.91 -4.14
CA ARG A 63 17.38 -23.93 -3.54
C ARG A 63 18.65 -24.17 -4.36
N THR A 64 18.53 -24.41 -5.66
CA THR A 64 19.69 -24.72 -6.53
C THR A 64 20.67 -23.58 -6.65
N ARG A 65 20.20 -22.33 -6.55
CA ARG A 65 21.05 -21.13 -6.63
C ARG A 65 21.44 -20.56 -5.27
N ASN A 66 21.09 -21.24 -4.17
CA ASN A 66 21.35 -20.81 -2.80
C ASN A 66 20.85 -19.37 -2.50
N LEU A 67 19.62 -19.05 -2.93
CA LEU A 67 19.01 -17.71 -2.82
C LEU A 67 18.19 -17.51 -1.53
N TRP A 68 18.35 -18.39 -0.55
CA TRP A 68 17.55 -18.38 0.69
C TRP A 68 17.74 -17.10 1.51
N GLU A 69 18.94 -16.54 1.50
CA GLU A 69 19.24 -15.29 2.20
C GLU A 69 18.50 -14.10 1.56
N GLN A 70 18.59 -13.95 0.23
CA GLN A 70 17.91 -12.90 -0.52
C GLN A 70 16.39 -13.03 -0.39
N MET A 71 15.89 -14.26 -0.48
CA MET A 71 14.49 -14.57 -0.23
C MET A 71 14.07 -14.13 1.18
N THR A 72 14.89 -14.42 2.20
CA THR A 72 14.60 -14.02 3.58
C THR A 72 14.54 -12.49 3.72
N TYR A 73 15.50 -11.75 3.16
CA TYR A 73 15.46 -10.28 3.17
C TYR A 73 14.23 -9.72 2.45
N TYR A 74 13.83 -10.34 1.35
CA TYR A 74 12.61 -9.99 0.63
C TYR A 74 11.36 -10.21 1.51
N MET A 75 11.23 -11.38 2.14
CA MET A 75 10.11 -11.70 3.04
C MET A 75 10.06 -10.78 4.26
N MET A 76 11.21 -10.45 4.86
CA MET A 76 11.29 -9.51 5.99
C MET A 76 10.80 -8.12 5.58
N SER A 77 11.24 -7.63 4.41
CA SER A 77 10.83 -6.33 3.88
C SER A 77 9.32 -6.29 3.60
N PHE A 78 8.76 -7.36 3.05
CA PHE A 78 7.32 -7.48 2.80
C PHE A 78 6.53 -7.54 4.11
N SER A 79 6.95 -8.39 5.04
CA SER A 79 6.32 -8.54 6.36
C SER A 79 6.32 -7.23 7.14
N LYS A 80 7.41 -6.47 7.09
CA LYS A 80 7.48 -5.14 7.72
C LYS A 80 6.41 -4.19 7.17
N LYS A 81 6.19 -4.15 5.85
CA LYS A 81 5.15 -3.30 5.25
C LYS A 81 3.75 -3.69 5.74
N ILE A 82 3.46 -5.00 5.78
CA ILE A 82 2.18 -5.52 6.29
C ILE A 82 2.01 -5.19 7.78
N TRP A 83 3.06 -5.38 8.58
CA TRP A 83 3.04 -5.11 10.02
C TRP A 83 2.77 -3.63 10.30
N ILE A 84 3.51 -2.70 9.67
CA ILE A 84 3.28 -1.26 9.82
C ILE A 84 1.85 -0.89 9.42
N SER A 85 1.35 -1.42 8.29
CA SER A 85 -0.03 -1.16 7.88
C SER A 85 -1.06 -1.68 8.92
N SER A 86 -0.74 -2.74 9.63
CA SER A 86 -1.60 -3.31 10.67
C SER A 86 -1.47 -2.57 12.01
N GLU A 87 -0.28 -2.08 12.36
CA GLU A 87 -0.06 -1.29 13.57
C GLU A 87 -0.74 0.07 13.45
N MET A 88 -0.67 0.70 12.28
CA MET A 88 -1.34 1.98 12.03
C MET A 88 -2.87 1.88 12.12
N LEU A 89 -3.46 0.70 11.97
CA LEU A 89 -4.88 0.51 12.28
C LEU A 89 -5.23 0.66 13.74
N SER A 90 -4.29 0.28 14.60
CA SER A 90 -4.38 0.43 16.03
C SER A 90 -3.88 1.81 16.48
N ALA A 91 -3.40 2.65 15.53
CA ALA A 91 -2.82 3.93 15.87
C ALA A 91 -3.90 4.97 16.22
N GLY A 92 -3.73 5.52 17.42
CA GLY A 92 -4.12 6.87 17.81
C GLY A 92 -5.51 7.34 17.40
N SER A 93 -5.61 8.64 17.20
CA SER A 93 -6.84 9.30 16.77
C SER A 93 -7.05 9.13 15.26
N SER A 94 -8.27 9.41 14.77
CA SER A 94 -8.54 9.46 13.32
C SER A 94 -7.61 10.42 12.58
N TYR A 95 -7.13 11.47 13.26
CA TYR A 95 -6.17 12.41 12.69
C TYR A 95 -4.80 11.76 12.46
N ASP A 96 -4.27 11.03 13.44
CA ASP A 96 -2.97 10.38 13.33
C ASP A 96 -2.93 9.40 12.15
N LEU A 97 -4.01 8.64 11.99
CA LEU A 97 -4.17 7.72 10.88
C LEU A 97 -4.25 8.46 9.53
N ILE A 98 -5.00 9.56 9.42
CA ILE A 98 -5.04 10.37 8.20
C ILE A 98 -3.68 10.98 7.88
N LYS A 99 -2.99 11.55 8.87
CA LYS A 99 -1.65 12.12 8.73
C LYS A 99 -0.66 11.09 8.19
N TYR A 100 -0.69 9.88 8.73
CA TYR A 100 0.12 8.78 8.23
C TYR A 100 -0.22 8.44 6.78
N GLN A 101 -1.50 8.25 6.46
CA GLN A 101 -1.91 7.88 5.09
C GLN A 101 -1.61 8.97 4.06
N LEU A 102 -1.72 10.25 4.41
CA LEU A 102 -1.30 11.35 3.54
C LEU A 102 0.21 11.29 3.26
N THR A 103 1.01 11.01 4.30
CA THR A 103 2.46 10.87 4.18
C THR A 103 2.83 9.68 3.30
N GLU A 104 2.15 8.55 3.45
CA GLU A 104 2.34 7.39 2.58
C GLU A 104 1.92 7.69 1.14
N LEU A 105 0.79 8.38 0.94
CA LEU A 105 0.33 8.78 -0.39
C LEU A 105 1.39 9.61 -1.11
N MET A 106 2.11 10.51 -0.43
CA MET A 106 3.19 11.30 -1.03
C MET A 106 4.43 10.49 -1.42
N LYS A 107 4.60 9.27 -0.89
CA LYS A 107 5.69 8.35 -1.25
C LYS A 107 5.32 7.41 -2.40
N GLU A 108 4.04 7.33 -2.76
CA GLU A 108 3.58 6.53 -3.89
C GLU A 108 4.07 7.13 -5.22
N PRO A 109 4.24 6.32 -6.28
CA PRO A 109 4.60 6.80 -7.61
C PRO A 109 3.65 7.91 -8.10
N GLU A 110 4.20 8.88 -8.84
CA GLU A 110 3.45 10.03 -9.33
C GLU A 110 2.23 9.63 -10.18
N ASP A 111 2.39 8.65 -11.07
CA ASP A 111 1.30 8.15 -11.91
C ASP A 111 0.12 7.64 -11.09
N TYR A 112 0.37 6.92 -10.00
CA TYR A 112 -0.70 6.45 -9.11
C TYR A 112 -1.31 7.62 -8.33
N ARG A 113 -0.46 8.49 -7.78
CA ARG A 113 -0.85 9.60 -6.92
C ARG A 113 -1.71 10.64 -7.64
N ASN A 114 -1.49 10.83 -8.95
CA ASN A 114 -2.27 11.72 -9.80
C ASN A 114 -3.62 11.13 -10.25
N ASN A 115 -3.82 9.82 -10.07
CA ASN A 115 -5.01 9.09 -10.51
C ASN A 115 -5.90 8.60 -9.36
N ILE A 116 -5.63 9.01 -8.11
CA ILE A 116 -6.46 8.66 -6.95
C ILE A 116 -6.71 9.89 -6.06
N SER A 117 -7.97 10.07 -5.64
CA SER A 117 -8.29 11.11 -4.66
C SER A 117 -7.78 10.73 -3.27
N ALA A 118 -7.34 11.72 -2.49
CA ALA A 118 -6.79 11.50 -1.16
C ALA A 118 -7.81 10.82 -0.24
N ASP A 119 -9.09 11.18 -0.32
CA ASP A 119 -10.15 10.58 0.50
C ASP A 119 -10.36 9.10 0.16
N LEU A 120 -10.32 8.73 -1.13
CA LEU A 120 -10.46 7.35 -1.56
C LEU A 120 -9.24 6.52 -1.15
N TYR A 121 -8.03 7.06 -1.31
CA TYR A 121 -6.81 6.41 -0.86
C TYR A 121 -6.86 6.09 0.65
N ILE A 122 -7.20 7.10 1.47
CA ILE A 122 -7.33 6.95 2.92
C ILE A 122 -8.44 5.94 3.26
N LYS A 123 -9.61 6.05 2.61
CA LYS A 123 -10.73 5.14 2.84
C LYS A 123 -10.36 3.69 2.57
N ASN A 124 -9.62 3.42 1.50
CA ASN A 124 -9.22 2.05 1.14
C ASN A 124 -8.21 1.44 2.15
N LYS A 125 -7.50 2.27 2.91
CA LYS A 125 -6.46 1.90 3.87
C LYS A 125 -6.85 2.19 5.32
N THR A 126 -8.10 2.49 5.65
CA THR A 126 -8.54 2.81 7.03
C THR A 126 -9.97 2.34 7.28
N ASN A 127 -10.39 2.29 8.55
CA ASN A 127 -11.79 2.04 8.94
C ASN A 127 -12.58 3.35 9.14
N LEU A 128 -12.03 4.47 8.68
CA LEU A 128 -12.63 5.79 8.91
C LEU A 128 -13.85 5.98 8.01
N SER A 129 -14.89 6.61 8.55
CA SER A 129 -16.04 7.00 7.77
C SER A 129 -15.65 8.08 6.76
N ARG A 130 -16.34 8.11 5.61
CA ARG A 130 -16.10 9.12 4.58
C ARG A 130 -16.29 10.54 5.13
N SER A 131 -17.30 10.77 5.97
CA SER A 131 -17.53 12.07 6.61
C SER A 131 -16.40 12.45 7.57
N GLY A 132 -15.86 11.48 8.34
CA GLY A 132 -14.72 11.70 9.23
C GLY A 132 -13.45 12.09 8.46
N ILE A 133 -13.16 11.39 7.37
CA ILE A 133 -12.03 11.71 6.48
C ILE A 133 -12.19 13.12 5.89
N MET A 134 -13.34 13.39 5.28
CA MET A 134 -13.60 14.67 4.62
C MET A 134 -13.52 15.85 5.59
N ARG A 135 -14.02 15.69 6.82
CA ARG A 135 -13.93 16.72 7.86
C ARG A 135 -12.47 17.10 8.14
N ILE A 136 -11.61 16.11 8.37
CA ILE A 136 -10.19 16.36 8.68
C ILE A 136 -9.46 16.93 7.46
N LEU A 137 -9.70 16.41 6.26
CA LEU A 137 -9.09 16.95 5.03
C LEU A 137 -9.50 18.41 4.78
N ALA A 138 -10.76 18.77 5.02
CA ALA A 138 -11.25 20.13 4.85
C ALA A 138 -10.55 21.09 5.82
N GLU A 139 -10.42 20.71 7.08
CA GLU A 139 -9.71 21.50 8.08
C GLU A 139 -8.21 21.63 7.77
N LEU A 140 -7.56 20.53 7.35
CA LEU A 140 -6.16 20.56 6.93
C LEU A 140 -5.91 21.48 5.74
N LYS A 141 -6.82 21.46 4.76
CA LYS A 141 -6.78 22.36 3.60
C LYS A 141 -7.00 23.81 4.02
N LYS A 142 -7.99 24.07 4.87
CA LYS A 142 -8.31 25.43 5.39
C LYS A 142 -7.14 26.02 6.16
N GLY A 143 -6.46 25.21 6.97
CA GLY A 143 -5.24 25.60 7.70
C GLY A 143 -3.98 25.73 6.84
N GLY A 144 -4.06 25.47 5.52
CA GLY A 144 -2.91 25.53 4.62
C GLY A 144 -1.87 24.42 4.85
N TYR A 145 -2.21 23.36 5.57
CA TYR A 145 -1.30 22.26 5.87
C TYR A 145 -1.12 21.31 4.68
N ILE A 146 -2.12 21.23 3.81
CA ILE A 146 -2.09 20.45 2.57
C ILE A 146 -2.61 21.27 1.40
N VAL A 147 -2.11 20.98 0.20
CA VAL A 147 -2.61 21.52 -1.06
C VAL A 147 -3.29 20.40 -1.82
N MET A 148 -4.57 20.59 -2.14
CA MET A 148 -5.37 19.64 -2.90
C MET A 148 -6.13 20.31 -4.03
N LEU A 149 -6.13 19.68 -5.20
CA LEU A 149 -6.88 20.11 -6.39
C LEU A 149 -7.74 18.97 -6.89
N ARG A 150 -9.06 19.19 -7.01
CA ARG A 150 -10.03 18.16 -7.46
C ARG A 150 -9.90 16.81 -6.73
N GLY A 151 -9.59 16.85 -5.43
CA GLY A 151 -9.41 15.64 -4.60
C GLY A 151 -8.00 15.05 -4.62
N ILE A 152 -7.13 15.45 -5.56
CA ILE A 152 -5.74 14.99 -5.65
C ILE A 152 -4.87 15.73 -4.63
N LEU A 153 -4.03 15.00 -3.91
CA LEU A 153 -3.03 15.57 -3.00
C LEU A 153 -1.79 16.02 -3.78
N LEU A 154 -1.58 17.32 -3.85
CA LEU A 154 -0.45 17.90 -4.57
C LEU A 154 0.77 18.08 -3.68
N LYS A 155 0.55 18.54 -2.44
CA LYS A 155 1.63 18.87 -1.51
C LYS A 155 1.17 18.72 -0.06
N ILE A 156 2.10 18.26 0.78
CA ILE A 156 2.03 18.40 2.23
C ILE A 156 3.01 19.51 2.63
N ASN A 157 2.52 20.50 3.38
CA ASN A 157 3.37 21.53 3.97
C ASN A 157 3.87 21.01 5.34
N GLN A 158 3.37 21.54 6.45
CA GLN A 158 3.74 21.08 7.80
C GLN A 158 2.51 20.62 8.56
N LEU A 159 2.28 19.30 8.63
CA LEU A 159 1.13 18.76 9.37
C LEU A 159 1.29 19.03 10.88
N PRO A 160 0.25 19.53 11.58
CA PRO A 160 0.35 19.82 13.00
C PRO A 160 0.62 18.56 13.83
N PRO A 161 1.27 18.69 14.99
CA PRO A 161 1.58 17.55 15.85
C PRO A 161 0.33 16.91 16.45
N LYS A 162 -0.74 17.69 16.68
CA LYS A 162 -2.03 17.23 17.22
C LYS A 162 -3.18 17.98 16.55
N PHE A 163 -4.36 17.37 16.53
CA PHE A 163 -5.60 17.92 15.95
C PHE A 163 -6.80 17.56 16.82
#